data_AF-A0A0A6ZJQ4-F1
#
_entry.id   AF-A0A0A6ZJQ4-F1
#
_cell.length_a   1.000
_cell.length_b   1.000
_cell.length_c   1.000
_cell.angle_alpha   90.00
_cell.angle_beta   90.00
_cell.angle_gamma   90.00
#
_symmetry.space_group_name_H-M   'P 1'
#
loop_
_entity.id
_entity.type
_entity.pdbx_description
1 polymer ?
#
loop_
_entity_poly.entity_id
_entity_poly.type
_entity_poly.pdbx_seq_one_letter_code
_entity_poly.pdbx_strand_id
1 'polypeptide(L)' 'VVLDPGNADTLVYKQLLTEDQWLEIEDRIYSEDSQLVGVEVGIGAEALLRLLSGINLEEEAEKLRGEIEARKGQKR' A
#
# COMPACT_ATOMS: atom_id res chain seq x y z
N VAL A 1 7.05 4.00 3.58
CA VAL A 1 6.00 3.01 3.24
C VAL A 1 4.91 3.70 2.45
N VAL A 2 4.42 3.08 1.38
CA VAL A 2 3.38 3.66 0.52
C VAL A 2 2.04 3.63 1.25
N LEU A 3 1.46 4.81 1.45
CA LEU A 3 0.14 5.00 2.05
C LEU A 3 -0.94 5.15 0.98
N ASP A 4 -0.61 5.75 -0.15
CA ASP A 4 -1.46 5.78 -1.34
C ASP A 4 -0.57 5.73 -2.58
N PRO A 5 -0.69 4.70 -3.45
CA PRO A 5 0.05 4.69 -4.70
C PRO A 5 -0.47 5.73 -5.71
N GLY A 6 -1.63 6.36 -5.48
CA GLY A 6 -2.23 7.31 -6.41
C GLY A 6 -2.48 6.66 -7.77
N ASN A 7 -1.99 7.30 -8.84
CA ASN A 7 -2.01 6.73 -10.19
C ASN A 7 -0.67 6.09 -10.61
N ALA A 8 0.24 5.84 -9.67
CA ALA A 8 1.51 5.20 -9.96
C ALA A 8 1.32 3.68 -10.08
N ASP A 9 1.27 3.17 -11.30
CA ASP A 9 1.15 1.72 -11.57
C ASP A 9 2.31 0.88 -10.97
N THR A 10 3.44 1.53 -10.69
CA THR A 10 4.64 0.89 -10.14
C THR A 10 4.63 0.80 -8.62
N LEU A 11 3.68 1.44 -7.92
CA LEU A 11 3.61 1.45 -6.47
C LEU A 11 2.42 0.64 -5.98
N VAL A 12 2.64 -0.08 -4.88
CA VAL A 12 1.60 -0.86 -4.23
C VAL A 12 1.36 -0.33 -2.82
N TYR A 13 0.10 -0.27 -2.42
CA TYR A 13 -0.28 0.06 -1.05
C TYR A 13 0.45 -0.86 -0.04
N LYS A 14 0.96 -0.29 1.07
CA LYS A 14 1.80 -0.96 2.09
C LYS A 14 3.19 -1.40 1.61
N GLN A 15 3.64 -1.01 0.41
CA GLN A 15 4.99 -1.29 -0.05
C GLN A 15 6.04 -0.55 0.78
N LEU A 16 7.11 -1.26 1.17
CA LEU A 16 8.28 -0.65 1.77
C LEU A 16 9.16 -0.04 0.68
N LEU A 17 9.59 1.18 0.92
CA LEU A 17 10.49 1.92 0.05
C LEU A 17 11.78 2.19 0.82
N THR A 18 12.90 2.06 0.13
CA THR A 18 14.19 2.61 0.59
C THR A 18 14.24 4.11 0.34
N GLU A 19 15.22 4.79 0.95
CA GLU A 19 15.42 6.23 0.75
C GLU A 19 15.71 6.56 -0.72
N ASP A 20 16.58 5.79 -1.38
CA ASP A 20 16.90 5.97 -2.80
C ASP A 20 15.66 5.85 -3.70
N GLN A 21 14.82 4.83 -3.46
CA GLN A 21 13.58 4.65 -4.21
C GLN A 21 12.60 5.80 -4.00
N TRP A 22 12.54 6.35 -2.78
CA TRP A 22 11.70 7.51 -2.51
C TRP A 22 12.18 8.74 -3.29
N LEU A 23 13.49 8.99 -3.31
CA LEU A 23 14.08 10.10 -4.06
C LEU A 23 13.80 9.99 -5.56
N GLU A 24 13.90 8.79 -6.15
CA GLU A 24 13.55 8.58 -7.56
C GLU A 24 12.07 8.85 -7.86
N ILE A 25 11.17 8.46 -6.95
CA ILE A 25 9.72 8.71 -7.09
C ILE A 25 9.43 10.20 -6.94
N GLU A 26 10.06 10.86 -5.97
CA GLU A 26 9.91 12.29 -5.71
C GLU A 26 10.36 13.11 -6.93
N ASP A 27 11.53 12.83 -7.48
CA ASP A 27 12.05 13.47 -8.70
C ASP A 27 11.08 13.30 -9.87
N ARG A 28 10.53 12.09 -10.04
CA ARG A 28 9.52 11.82 -11.06
C ARG A 28 8.23 12.60 -10.81
N ILE A 29 7.75 12.75 -9.58
CA ILE A 29 6.53 13.52 -9.26
C ILE A 29 6.71 15.00 -9.62
N TYR A 30 7.89 15.56 -9.37
CA TYR A 30 8.17 16.97 -9.65
C TYR A 30 8.69 17.26 -11.07
N SER A 31 8.95 16.23 -11.87
CA SER A 31 9.36 16.41 -13.27
C SER A 31 8.25 17.10 -14.11
N GLU A 32 8.64 18.00 -15.03
CA GLU A 32 7.70 18.84 -15.81
C GLU A 32 6.73 18.03 -16.69
N ASP A 33 7.13 16.82 -17.12
CA ASP A 33 6.30 15.90 -17.91
C ASP A 33 5.56 14.86 -17.05
N SER A 34 5.61 14.97 -15.72
CA SER A 34 5.07 13.94 -14.85
C SER A 34 3.57 13.79 -14.98
N GLN A 35 3.14 12.54 -15.14
CA GLN A 35 1.73 12.15 -15.01
C GLN A 35 1.41 11.65 -13.61
N LEU A 36 2.39 11.57 -12.70
CA LEU A 36 2.19 11.01 -11.35
C LEU A 36 1.48 12.02 -10.45
N VAL A 37 0.31 11.64 -9.95
CA VAL A 37 -0.56 12.49 -9.11
C VAL A 37 -1.10 11.65 -7.96
N GLY A 38 -1.09 12.23 -6.76
CA GLY A 38 -1.74 11.64 -5.57
C GLY A 38 -0.93 10.53 -4.88
N VAL A 39 0.37 10.41 -5.16
CA VAL A 39 1.23 9.47 -4.45
C VAL A 39 1.47 9.98 -3.01
N GLU A 40 1.07 9.20 -2.02
CA GLU A 40 1.36 9.47 -0.60
C GLU A 40 2.30 8.40 -0.02
N VAL A 41 3.43 8.86 0.53
CA VAL A 41 4.38 8.01 1.24
C VAL A 41 4.51 8.52 2.67
N GLY A 42 4.42 7.60 3.62
CA GLY A 42 4.64 7.88 5.04
C GLY A 42 5.95 7.28 5.53
N ILE A 43 6.59 7.93 6.50
CA ILE A 43 7.82 7.46 7.14
C ILE A 43 7.59 7.27 8.64
N GLY A 44 8.24 6.26 9.22
CA GLY A 44 8.27 6.04 10.66
C GLY A 44 6.95 5.54 11.27
N ALA A 45 6.77 5.84 12.56
CA ALA A 45 5.65 5.33 13.36
C ALA A 45 4.28 5.92 12.94
N GLU A 46 4.26 7.15 12.45
CA GLU A 46 3.02 7.81 11.99
C GLU A 46 2.42 7.09 10.78
N ALA A 47 3.27 6.61 9.87
CA ALA A 47 2.85 5.84 8.72
C ALA A 47 2.23 4.50 9.15
N LEU A 48 2.85 3.82 10.12
CA LEU A 48 2.30 2.59 10.70
C LEU A 48 0.94 2.85 11.37
N LEU A 49 0.83 3.92 12.14
CA LEU A 49 -0.43 4.30 12.79
C LEU A 49 -1.54 4.51 11.76
N ARG A 50 -1.28 5.28 10.70
CA ARG A 50 -2.25 5.54 9.63
C ARG A 50 -2.66 4.26 8.90
N LEU A 51 -1.71 3.36 8.64
CA LEU A 51 -2.00 2.04 8.06
C LEU A 51 -2.89 1.21 8.98
N LEU A 52 -2.60 1.16 10.28
CA LEU A 52 -3.38 0.40 11.25
C LEU A 52 -4.78 0.98 11.46
N SER A 53 -4.90 2.31 11.52
CA SER A 53 -6.19 3.00 11.67
C SER A 53 -7.11 2.81 10.46
N GLY A 54 -6.57 2.54 9.28
CA GLY A 54 -7.35 2.25 8.07
C GLY A 54 -7.85 0.81 7.95
N ILE A 55 -7.48 -0.09 8.88
CA ILE A 55 -7.88 -1.51 8.80
C ILE A 55 -9.29 -1.68 9.37
N ASN A 56 -10.21 -2.12 8.52
CA ASN A 56 -11.52 -2.58 8.97
C ASN A 56 -11.42 -4.02 9.49
N LEU A 57 -11.40 -4.16 10.81
CA LEU A 57 -11.23 -5.47 11.48
C LEU A 57 -12.34 -6.46 11.17
N GLU A 58 -13.57 -6.00 10.98
CA GLU A 58 -14.71 -6.88 10.71
C GLU A 58 -14.63 -7.48 9.31
N GLU A 59 -14.36 -6.62 8.31
CA GLU A 59 -14.16 -7.03 6.92
C GLU A 59 -12.95 -7.97 6.76
N GLU A 60 -11.82 -7.63 7.39
CA GLU A 60 -10.63 -8.50 7.37
C GLU A 60 -10.89 -9.85 8.04
N ALA A 61 -11.66 -9.88 9.13
CA ALA A 61 -12.03 -11.14 9.79
C ALA A 61 -12.95 -12.00 8.92
N GLU A 62 -13.92 -11.39 8.22
CA GLU A 62 -14.79 -12.08 7.28
C GLU A 62 -14.00 -12.63 6.09
N LYS A 63 -13.15 -11.81 5.49
CA LYS A 63 -12.27 -12.22 4.39
C LYS A 63 -11.37 -13.38 4.79
N LEU A 64 -10.72 -13.30 5.95
CA LEU A 64 -9.86 -14.37 6.46
C LEU A 64 -10.63 -15.68 6.70
N ARG A 65 -11.84 -15.60 7.26
CA ARG A 65 -12.72 -16.78 7.41
C ARG A 65 -13.07 -17.39 6.04
N GLY A 66 -13.44 -16.56 5.06
CA GLY A 66 -13.72 -16.98 3.70
C GLY A 66 -12.52 -17.67 3.03
N GLU A 67 -11.33 -17.09 3.15
CA GLU A 67 -10.09 -17.66 2.62
C GLU A 67 -9.75 -19.02 3.26
N ILE A 68 -9.97 -19.16 4.58
CA ILE A 68 -9.78 -20.43 5.29
C ILE A 68 -10.74 -21.50 4.75
N GLU A 69 -12.02 -21.17 4.57
CA GLU A 69 -13.01 -22.10 4.02
C GLU A 69 -12.69 -22.48 2.57
N ALA A 70 -12.30 -21.51 1.73
CA ALA A 70 -11.90 -21.76 0.35
C ALA A 70 -10.67 -22.70 0.26
N ARG A 71 -9.68 -22.52 1.13
CA ARG A 71 -8.48 -23.38 1.16
C ARG A 71 -8.73 -24.76 1.76
N LYS A 72 -9.69 -24.91 2.69
CA LYS A 72 -10.10 -26.23 3.20
C LYS A 72 -10.71 -27.10 2.09
N GLY A 73 -11.39 -26.52 1.11
CA GLY A 73 -11.97 -27.23 -0.04
C GLY A 73 -10.97 -27.71 -1.11
N GLN A 74 -9.73 -27.17 -1.12
CA GLN A 74 -8.69 -27.53 -2.10
C GLN A 74 -7.91 -28.81 -1.76
N LYS A 75 -8.11 -29.42 -0.58
CA LYS A 75 -7.64 -30.78 -0.29
C LYS A 75 -8.79 -31.77 -0.52
N ARG A 76 -9.11 -32.03 -1.78
CA ARG A 76 -9.83 -33.23 -2.21
C ARG A 76 -9.54 -33.53 -3.67
#